data_AF-A0A836QKM4-F1
#
_entry.id   AF-A0A836QKM4-F1
#
_cell.length_a   1.000
_cell.length_b   1.000
_cell.length_c   1.000
_cell.angle_alpha   90.00
_cell.angle_beta   90.00
_cell.angle_gamma   90.00
#
_symmetry.space_group_name_H-M   'P 1'
#
loop_
_entity.id
_entity.type
_entity.pdbx_description
1 polymer ?
#
loop_
_entity_poly.entity_id
_entity_poly.type
_entity_poly.pdbx_seq_one_letter_code
_entity_poly.pdbx_strand_id
1 'polypeptide(L)'
;MFTLIARRVLWMLPTLWLISLISFALIQLPPGDYLTSYVTALEETGETVSLEQVEALRRRYNLDEPFALQYGKWLNDLLPFGLRRAEDGAYLWVPDADGGRSVNWPWFKWPDLGTSFEWNRPVGELIGERLLLTMTISIFTLLLTWALAIPIGIYSAVRQYSMGDYVFSVLGFIGLATPNFL
;
A
#
# COMPACT_ATOMS: atom_id res chain seq x y z
N MET A 1 15.47 -29.47 6.11
CA MET A 1 15.36 -28.01 5.93
C MET A 1 13.99 -27.58 5.38
N PHE A 2 13.45 -28.23 4.34
CA PHE A 2 12.14 -27.91 3.76
C PHE A 2 10.98 -27.93 4.78
N THR A 3 10.93 -28.91 5.68
CA THR A 3 9.90 -29.00 6.74
C THR A 3 9.89 -27.78 7.69
N LEU A 4 11.06 -27.20 7.98
CA LEU A 4 11.16 -26.01 8.84
C LEU A 4 10.65 -24.76 8.11
N ILE A 5 10.98 -24.63 6.82
CA ILE A 5 10.49 -23.54 5.97
C ILE A 5 8.98 -23.66 5.80
N ALA A 6 8.48 -24.84 5.44
CA ALA A 6 7.05 -25.10 5.29
C ALA A 6 6.29 -24.82 6.58
N ARG A 7 6.80 -25.25 7.74
CA ARG A 7 6.19 -24.94 9.05
C ARG A 7 6.15 -23.44 9.31
N ARG A 8 7.22 -22.70 9.03
CA ARG A 8 7.25 -21.23 9.20
C ARG A 8 6.24 -20.54 8.27
N VAL A 9 6.20 -20.91 6.99
CA VAL A 9 5.24 -20.36 6.02
C VAL A 9 3.81 -20.68 6.43
N LEU A 10 3.55 -21.90 6.92
CA LEU A 10 2.22 -22.27 7.40
C LEU A 10 1.79 -21.42 8.60
N TRP A 11 2.69 -21.12 9.54
CA TRP A 11 2.41 -20.23 10.67
C TRP A 11 2.32 -18.75 10.28
N MET A 12 2.90 -18.33 9.15
CA MET A 12 2.76 -16.96 8.66
C MET A 12 1.33 -16.66 8.18
N LEU A 13 0.63 -17.64 7.61
CA LEU A 13 -0.74 -17.45 7.14
C LEU A 13 -1.71 -16.99 8.25
N PRO A 14 -1.83 -17.67 9.40
CA PRO A 14 -2.72 -17.21 10.47
C PRO A 14 -2.25 -15.91 11.10
N THR A 15 -0.94 -15.64 11.20
CA THR A 15 -0.47 -14.36 11.74
C THR A 15 -0.79 -13.20 10.81
N LEU A 16 -0.59 -13.36 9.49
CA LEU A 16 -0.93 -12.33 8.51
C LEU A 16 -2.44 -12.09 8.48
N TRP A 17 -3.23 -13.16 8.54
CA TRP A 17 -4.68 -13.06 8.63
C TRP A 17 -5.16 -12.35 9.89
N LEU A 18 -4.54 -12.62 11.04
CA LEU A 18 -4.85 -11.95 12.31
C LEU A 18 -4.49 -10.46 12.24
N ILE A 19 -3.30 -10.13 11.73
CA ILE A 19 -2.85 -8.75 11.55
C ILE A 19 -3.79 -8.02 10.58
N SER A 20 -4.16 -8.63 9.45
CA SER A 20 -5.08 -8.01 8.49
C SER A 20 -6.47 -7.79 9.08
N LEU A 21 -6.97 -8.72 9.89
CA LEU A 21 -8.24 -8.57 10.60
C LEU A 21 -8.19 -7.40 11.60
N ILE A 22 -7.10 -7.30 12.38
CA ILE A 22 -6.92 -6.18 13.33
C ILE A 22 -6.80 -4.85 12.58
N SER A 23 -5.99 -4.77 11.53
CA SER A 23 -5.86 -3.56 10.72
C SER A 23 -7.19 -3.13 10.11
N PHE A 24 -7.97 -4.08 9.58
CA PHE A 24 -9.28 -3.81 9.02
C PHE A 24 -10.28 -3.32 10.08
N ALA A 25 -10.26 -3.93 11.27
CA ALA A 25 -11.07 -3.48 12.40
C ALA A 25 -10.66 -2.08 12.87
N LEU A 26 -9.36 -1.75 12.86
CA LEU A 26 -8.87 -0.41 13.20
C LEU A 26 -9.32 0.64 12.17
N ILE A 27 -9.32 0.31 10.88
CA ILE A 27 -9.80 1.22 9.81
C ILE A 27 -11.29 1.52 9.97
N GLN A 28 -12.08 0.54 10.44
CA GLN A 28 -13.51 0.69 10.71
C GLN A 28 -13.86 1.15 12.13
N LEU A 29 -12.85 1.40 12.98
CA LEU A 29 -13.04 1.80 14.36
C LEU A 29 -13.65 3.21 14.53
N PRO A 30 -13.38 4.20 13.65
CA PRO A 30 -14.05 5.49 13.72
C PRO A 30 -15.57 5.34 13.70
N PRO A 31 -16.32 6.09 14.54
CA PRO A 31 -17.78 6.04 14.53
C PRO A 31 -18.32 6.64 13.23
N GLY A 32 -18.90 5.80 12.37
CA GLY A 32 -19.41 6.19 11.06
C GLY A 32 -18.64 5.51 9.91
N ASP A 33 -19.21 5.58 8.71
CA ASP A 33 -18.56 5.08 7.49
C ASP A 33 -17.64 6.17 6.90
N TYR A 34 -16.61 5.81 6.14
CA TYR A 34 -15.74 6.76 5.44
C TYR A 34 -16.55 7.76 4.60
N LEU A 35 -17.62 7.30 3.94
CA LEU A 35 -18.51 8.16 3.18
C LEU A 35 -19.20 9.23 4.04
N THR A 36 -19.53 8.91 5.30
CA THR A 36 -20.11 9.88 6.23
C THR A 36 -19.13 11.00 6.52
N SER A 37 -17.87 10.68 6.83
CA SER A 37 -16.83 11.71 7.03
C SER A 37 -16.54 12.52 5.77
N TYR A 38 -16.59 11.90 4.59
CA TYR A 38 -16.37 12.58 3.32
C TYR A 38 -17.49 13.57 2.99
N VAL A 39 -18.75 13.18 3.21
CA VAL A 39 -19.91 14.06 3.01
C VAL A 39 -19.87 15.23 3.99
N THR A 40 -19.58 14.98 5.27
CA THR A 40 -19.42 16.06 6.26
C THR A 40 -18.34 17.06 5.85
N ALA A 41 -17.20 16.59 5.33
CA ALA A 41 -16.15 17.47 4.82
C ALA A 41 -16.59 18.31 3.61
N LEU A 42 -17.39 17.73 2.69
CA LEU A 42 -17.93 18.47 1.55
C LEU A 42 -18.97 19.51 1.98
N GLU A 43 -19.84 19.17 2.92
CA GLU A 43 -20.80 20.09 3.51
C GLU A 43 -20.10 21.29 4.19
N GLU A 44 -18.97 21.06 4.85
CA GLU A 44 -18.13 22.12 5.43
C GLU A 44 -17.53 23.06 4.38
N THR A 45 -17.23 22.56 3.18
CA THR A 45 -16.79 23.38 2.02
C THR A 45 -17.94 24.09 1.29
N GLY A 46 -19.19 23.87 1.72
CA GLY A 46 -20.39 24.48 1.14
C GLY A 46 -20.97 23.71 -0.06
N GLU A 47 -20.48 22.50 -0.33
CA GLU A 47 -21.00 21.61 -1.39
C GLU A 47 -21.96 20.58 -0.79
N THR A 48 -23.26 20.74 -1.06
CA THR A 48 -24.28 19.81 -0.55
C THR A 48 -24.43 18.61 -1.49
N VAL A 49 -23.89 17.46 -1.10
CA VAL A 49 -24.12 16.19 -1.81
C VAL A 49 -25.53 15.69 -1.47
N SER A 50 -26.32 15.28 -2.46
CA SER A 50 -27.67 14.77 -2.18
C SER A 50 -27.60 13.44 -1.43
N LEU A 51 -28.48 13.23 -0.45
CA LEU A 51 -28.59 11.97 0.31
C LEU A 51 -28.70 10.74 -0.61
N GLU A 52 -29.38 10.89 -1.75
CA GLU A 52 -29.53 9.84 -2.75
C GLU A 52 -28.20 9.45 -3.43
N GLN A 53 -27.34 10.44 -3.71
CA GLN A 53 -26.00 10.17 -4.26
C GLN A 53 -25.11 9.45 -3.25
N VAL A 54 -25.21 9.83 -1.97
CA VAL A 54 -24.44 9.19 -0.89
C VAL A 54 -24.84 7.72 -0.74
N GLU A 55 -26.14 7.41 -0.73
CA GLU A 55 -26.63 6.03 -0.66
C GLU A 55 -26.27 5.21 -1.90
N ALA A 56 -26.23 5.83 -3.09
CA ALA A 56 -25.77 5.16 -4.30
C ALA A 56 -24.27 4.80 -4.22
N LEU A 57 -23.44 5.71 -3.70
CA LEU A 57 -22.02 5.43 -3.45
C LEU A 57 -21.85 4.32 -2.41
N ARG A 58 -22.65 4.34 -1.34
CA ARG A 58 -22.58 3.35 -0.26
C ARG A 58 -22.84 1.93 -0.73
N ARG A 59 -23.86 1.77 -1.57
CA ARG A 59 -24.17 0.50 -2.24
C ARG A 59 -23.04 0.05 -3.16
N ARG A 60 -22.48 0.97 -3.95
CA ARG A 60 -21.39 0.67 -4.89
C ARG A 60 -20.13 0.15 -4.19
N TYR A 61 -19.78 0.71 -3.04
CA TYR A 61 -18.61 0.29 -2.27
C TYR A 61 -18.89 -0.88 -1.30
N ASN A 62 -20.10 -1.43 -1.29
CA ASN A 62 -20.54 -2.52 -0.40
C ASN A 62 -20.44 -2.17 1.10
N LEU A 63 -20.58 -0.89 1.45
CA LEU A 63 -20.40 -0.42 2.84
C LEU A 63 -21.63 -0.72 3.73
N ASP A 64 -22.73 -1.14 3.12
CA ASP A 64 -23.96 -1.58 3.79
C ASP A 64 -23.91 -3.05 4.27
N GLU A 65 -22.88 -3.81 3.87
CA GLU A 65 -22.83 -5.24 4.15
C GLU A 65 -22.30 -5.56 5.56
N PRO A 66 -22.66 -6.73 6.13
CA PRO A 66 -22.06 -7.23 7.36
C PRO A 66 -20.52 -7.21 7.32
N PHE A 67 -19.90 -6.87 8.45
CA PHE A 67 -18.44 -6.77 8.62
C PHE A 67 -17.64 -7.92 7.99
N ALA A 68 -18.10 -9.16 8.18
CA ALA A 68 -17.43 -10.35 7.63
C ALA A 68 -17.40 -10.38 6.10
N LEU A 69 -18.46 -9.91 5.43
CA LEU A 69 -18.53 -9.84 3.97
C LEU A 69 -17.64 -8.71 3.43
N GLN A 70 -17.64 -7.56 4.09
CA GLN A 70 -16.75 -6.45 3.74
C GLN A 70 -15.28 -6.86 3.85
N TYR A 71 -14.91 -7.53 4.95
CA TYR A 71 -13.55 -8.06 5.14
C TYR A 71 -13.18 -9.06 4.05
N GLY A 72 -14.09 -9.98 3.72
CA GLY A 72 -13.85 -10.99 2.69
C GLY A 72 -13.64 -10.37 1.30
N LYS A 73 -14.46 -9.38 0.93
CA LYS A 73 -14.34 -8.63 -0.33
C LYS A 73 -13.04 -7.80 -0.38
N TRP A 74 -12.74 -7.09 0.70
CA TRP A 74 -11.50 -6.31 0.83
C TRP A 74 -10.26 -7.19 0.74
N LEU A 75 -10.24 -8.32 1.46
CA LEU A 75 -9.14 -9.27 1.43
C LEU A 75 -8.99 -9.88 0.03
N ASN A 76 -10.11 -10.23 -0.61
CA ASN A 76 -10.11 -10.70 -1.99
C ASN A 76 -9.45 -9.68 -2.92
N ASP A 77 -9.75 -8.38 -2.81
CA ASP A 77 -9.17 -7.33 -3.65
C ASP A 77 -7.69 -7.07 -3.40
N LEU A 78 -7.25 -7.22 -2.17
CA LEU A 78 -5.83 -7.11 -1.83
C LEU A 78 -5.00 -8.27 -2.40
N LEU A 79 -5.59 -9.47 -2.51
CA LEU A 79 -4.88 -10.67 -2.93
C LEU A 79 -4.78 -10.77 -4.46
N PRO A 80 -3.65 -11.26 -4.99
CA PRO A 80 -3.48 -11.45 -6.43
C PRO A 80 -4.24 -12.67 -6.99
N PHE A 81 -5.03 -13.34 -6.15
CA PHE A 81 -5.83 -14.50 -6.48
C PHE A 81 -7.24 -14.29 -5.94
N GLY A 82 -8.25 -14.55 -6.77
CA GLY A 82 -9.65 -14.42 -6.39
C GLY A 82 -10.52 -13.79 -7.47
N LEU A 83 -11.69 -13.30 -7.06
CA LEU A 83 -12.69 -12.70 -7.93
C LEU A 83 -12.30 -11.26 -8.28
N ARG A 84 -12.51 -10.80 -9.52
CA ARG A 84 -12.36 -9.36 -9.80
C ARG A 84 -13.60 -8.60 -9.34
N ARG A 85 -13.42 -7.34 -8.97
CA ARG A 85 -14.52 -6.43 -8.67
C ARG A 85 -15.12 -5.94 -10.00
N ALA A 86 -16.44 -6.03 -10.14
CA ALA A 86 -17.17 -5.43 -11.25
C ALA A 86 -17.49 -3.95 -10.98
N GLU A 87 -17.87 -3.21 -12.02
CA GLU A 87 -18.14 -1.77 -11.93
C GLU A 87 -19.30 -1.42 -10.97
N ASP A 88 -20.26 -2.34 -10.86
CA ASP A 88 -21.43 -2.28 -9.97
C ASP A 88 -21.13 -2.73 -8.53
N GLY A 89 -19.90 -3.17 -8.24
CA GLY A 89 -19.49 -3.67 -6.93
C GLY A 89 -19.73 -5.16 -6.71
N ALA A 90 -20.23 -5.90 -7.72
CA ALA A 90 -20.41 -7.34 -7.65
C ALA A 90 -19.10 -8.12 -7.87
N TYR A 91 -19.04 -9.36 -7.35
CA TYR A 91 -17.84 -10.22 -7.45
C TYR A 91 -18.12 -11.57 -8.11
N LEU A 92 -19.23 -12.22 -7.76
CA LEU A 92 -19.55 -13.56 -8.25
C LEU A 92 -20.21 -13.54 -9.62
N TRP A 93 -21.15 -12.62 -9.84
CA TRP A 93 -21.97 -12.55 -11.04
C TRP A 93 -21.76 -11.20 -11.70
N VAL A 94 -21.00 -11.19 -12.78
CA VAL A 94 -20.61 -9.96 -13.48
C VAL A 94 -21.39 -9.84 -14.79
N PRO A 95 -21.89 -8.65 -15.15
CA PRO A 95 -22.56 -8.43 -16.44
C PRO A 95 -21.62 -8.77 -17.59
N ASP A 96 -22.07 -9.63 -18.49
CA ASP A 96 -21.35 -9.99 -19.71
C ASP A 96 -21.74 -9.05 -20.86
N ALA A 97 -20.90 -8.95 -21.89
CA ALA A 97 -21.14 -8.12 -23.07
C ALA A 97 -22.44 -8.47 -23.80
N ASP A 98 -22.87 -9.73 -23.70
CA ASP A 98 -24.10 -10.26 -24.30
C ASP A 98 -25.35 -10.04 -23.42
N GLY A 99 -25.25 -9.27 -22.33
CA GLY A 99 -26.36 -9.00 -21.41
C GLY A 99 -26.66 -10.14 -20.41
N GLY A 100 -25.85 -11.20 -20.42
CA GLY A 100 -25.88 -12.29 -19.44
C GLY A 100 -25.13 -11.96 -18.15
N ARG A 101 -25.08 -12.93 -17.21
CA ARG A 101 -24.20 -12.86 -16.03
C ARG A 101 -23.24 -14.05 -16.05
N SER A 102 -21.95 -13.80 -15.96
CA SER A 102 -20.91 -14.83 -15.95
C SER A 102 -20.16 -14.85 -14.62
N VAL A 103 -19.54 -16.00 -14.33
CA VAL A 103 -18.73 -16.19 -13.11
C VAL A 103 -17.35 -15.56 -13.32
N ASN A 104 -17.03 -14.57 -12.51
CA ASN A 104 -15.79 -13.80 -12.62
C ASN A 104 -14.65 -14.41 -11.82
N TRP A 105 -14.19 -15.60 -12.23
CA TRP A 105 -13.07 -16.32 -11.60
C TRP A 105 -11.80 -16.32 -12.46
N PRO A 106 -10.98 -15.25 -12.38
CA PRO A 106 -9.64 -15.28 -12.93
C PRO A 106 -8.69 -16.00 -11.95
N TRP A 107 -7.94 -16.99 -12.45
CA TRP A 107 -6.92 -17.69 -11.66
C TRP A 107 -5.85 -16.74 -11.09
N PHE A 108 -5.59 -15.64 -11.77
CA PHE A 108 -4.68 -14.58 -11.35
C PHE A 108 -5.30 -13.21 -11.65
N LYS A 109 -5.21 -12.32 -10.67
CA LYS A 109 -5.62 -10.92 -10.81
C LYS A 109 -4.57 -10.01 -10.20
N TRP A 110 -4.51 -8.79 -10.69
CA TRP A 110 -3.75 -7.76 -10.00
C TRP A 110 -4.54 -7.29 -8.77
N PRO A 111 -3.87 -6.98 -7.64
CA PRO A 111 -4.52 -6.38 -6.49
C PRO A 111 -5.25 -5.09 -6.89
N ASP A 112 -6.50 -4.98 -6.49
CA ASP A 112 -7.30 -3.77 -6.67
C ASP A 112 -7.29 -2.96 -5.38
N LEU A 113 -6.58 -1.84 -5.39
CA LEU A 113 -6.49 -0.93 -4.24
C LEU A 113 -7.65 0.08 -4.20
N GLY A 114 -8.56 0.03 -5.19
CA GLY A 114 -9.65 0.95 -5.35
C GLY A 114 -9.26 2.31 -5.89
N THR A 115 -10.22 3.23 -5.83
CA THR A 115 -10.10 4.62 -6.27
C THR A 115 -9.93 5.55 -5.08
N SER A 116 -9.03 6.51 -5.20
CA SER A 116 -8.86 7.57 -4.22
C SER A 116 -10.01 8.56 -4.34
N PHE A 117 -10.73 8.82 -3.24
CA PHE A 117 -11.80 9.82 -3.20
C PHE A 117 -11.25 11.25 -3.25
N GLU A 118 -10.04 11.46 -2.76
CA GLU A 118 -9.36 12.77 -2.76
C GLU A 118 -8.94 13.18 -4.18
N TRP A 119 -8.32 12.26 -4.91
CA TRP A 119 -7.74 12.54 -6.23
C TRP A 119 -8.60 12.05 -7.40
N ASN A 120 -9.72 11.37 -7.11
CA ASN A 120 -10.62 10.72 -8.07
C ASN A 120 -9.88 9.87 -9.12
N ARG A 121 -8.80 9.20 -8.71
CA ARG A 121 -7.92 8.37 -9.56
C ARG A 121 -7.62 7.02 -8.90
N PRO A 122 -7.28 5.96 -9.67
CA PRO A 122 -6.91 4.66 -9.12
C PRO A 122 -5.70 4.76 -8.18
N VAL A 123 -5.80 4.17 -7.00
CA VAL A 123 -4.73 4.20 -5.98
C VAL A 123 -3.45 3.53 -6.50
N GLY A 124 -3.59 2.48 -7.32
CA GLY A 124 -2.46 1.78 -7.95
C GLY A 124 -1.59 2.69 -8.83
N GLU A 125 -2.19 3.65 -9.55
CA GLU A 125 -1.45 4.62 -10.35
C GLU A 125 -0.68 5.60 -9.46
N LEU A 126 -1.35 6.16 -8.45
CA LEU A 126 -0.75 7.11 -7.51
C LEU A 126 0.45 6.51 -6.78
N ILE A 127 0.32 5.26 -6.33
CA ILE A 127 1.40 4.53 -5.68
C ILE A 127 2.49 4.18 -6.69
N GLY A 128 2.14 3.72 -7.89
CA GLY A 128 3.10 3.36 -8.93
C GLY A 128 4.01 4.52 -9.34
N GLU A 129 3.43 5.70 -9.58
CA GLU A 129 4.17 6.92 -9.91
C GLU A 129 5.17 7.30 -8.80
N ARG A 130 4.76 7.22 -7.52
CA ARG A 130 5.60 7.55 -6.35
C ARG A 130 6.66 6.48 -6.05
N LEU A 131 6.31 5.20 -6.22
CA LEU A 131 7.21 4.07 -6.03
C LEU A 131 8.39 4.16 -7.00
N LEU A 132 8.13 4.44 -8.27
CA LEU A 132 9.18 4.56 -9.28
C LEU A 132 10.14 5.71 -8.95
N LEU A 133 9.62 6.87 -8.54
CA LEU A 133 10.45 8.01 -8.13
C LEU A 133 11.31 7.65 -6.91
N THR A 134 10.71 7.04 -5.88
CA THR A 134 11.41 6.65 -4.65
C THR A 134 12.49 5.60 -4.93
N MET A 135 12.19 4.60 -5.76
CA MET A 135 13.15 3.57 -6.16
C MET A 135 14.31 4.18 -6.97
N THR A 136 14.02 5.08 -7.91
CA THR A 136 15.04 5.72 -8.73
C THR A 136 16.02 6.51 -7.87
N ILE A 137 15.49 7.34 -6.96
CA ILE A 137 16.32 8.12 -6.04
C ILE A 137 17.09 7.18 -5.10
N SER A 138 16.44 6.18 -4.51
CA SER A 138 17.10 5.25 -3.57
C SER A 138 18.22 4.45 -4.22
N ILE A 139 18.01 3.94 -5.45
CA ILE A 139 19.03 3.20 -6.20
C ILE A 139 20.18 4.13 -6.57
N PHE A 140 19.88 5.32 -7.07
CA PHE A 140 20.92 6.29 -7.44
C PHE A 140 21.75 6.71 -6.22
N THR A 141 21.09 7.01 -5.09
CA THR A 141 21.75 7.32 -3.82
C THR A 141 22.62 6.16 -3.36
N LEU A 142 22.12 4.93 -3.38
CA LEU A 142 22.88 3.74 -3.00
C LEU A 142 24.15 3.58 -3.84
N LEU A 143 24.02 3.70 -5.17
CA LEU A 143 25.14 3.60 -6.10
C LEU A 143 26.17 4.70 -5.86
N LEU A 144 25.73 5.95 -5.68
CA LEU A 144 26.61 7.07 -5.39
C LEU A 144 27.32 6.89 -4.05
N THR A 145 26.59 6.46 -3.02
CA THR A 145 27.16 6.17 -1.70
C THR A 145 28.25 5.11 -1.81
N TRP A 146 28.02 4.01 -2.51
CA TRP A 146 29.04 2.96 -2.68
C TRP A 146 30.22 3.43 -3.52
N ALA A 147 29.96 4.19 -4.59
CA ALA A 147 31.00 4.74 -5.45
C ALA A 147 31.96 5.67 -4.69
N LEU A 148 31.50 6.37 -3.65
CA LEU A 148 32.33 7.22 -2.80
C LEU A 148 32.89 6.48 -1.58
N ALA A 149 32.04 5.74 -0.86
CA ALA A 149 32.40 5.09 0.40
C ALA A 149 33.44 3.98 0.21
N ILE A 150 33.35 3.19 -0.86
CA ILE A 150 34.30 2.09 -1.10
C ILE A 150 35.71 2.62 -1.36
N PRO A 151 35.95 3.56 -2.31
CA PRO A 151 37.29 4.12 -2.51
C PRO A 151 37.83 4.86 -1.29
N ILE A 152 37.01 5.65 -0.60
CA ILE A 152 37.42 6.36 0.62
C ILE A 152 37.83 5.37 1.72
N GLY A 153 37.03 4.31 1.93
CA GLY A 153 37.33 3.26 2.90
C GLY A 153 38.62 2.52 2.57
N ILE A 154 38.84 2.15 1.29
CA ILE A 154 40.09 1.51 0.84
C ILE A 154 41.28 2.45 1.05
N TYR A 155 41.15 3.73 0.68
CA TYR A 155 42.20 4.73 0.82
C TYR A 155 42.62 4.92 2.28
N SER A 156 41.66 5.10 3.18
CA SER A 156 41.89 5.24 4.62
C SER A 156 42.53 3.98 5.21
N ALA A 157 42.08 2.79 4.81
CA ALA A 157 42.63 1.52 5.29
C ALA A 157 44.08 1.27 4.87
N VAL A 158 44.47 1.67 3.65
CA VAL A 158 45.84 1.48 3.13
C VAL A 158 46.81 2.56 3.62
N ARG A 159 46.32 3.78 3.87
CA ARG A 159 47.14 4.95 4.30
C ARG A 159 46.77 5.40 5.70
N GLN A 160 46.90 4.48 6.64
CA GLN A 160 46.60 4.71 8.05
C GLN A 160 47.40 5.89 8.61
N TYR A 161 46.75 6.71 9.45
CA TYR A 161 47.33 7.89 10.09
C TYR A 161 47.80 9.00 9.14
N SER A 162 47.37 8.96 7.87
CA SER A 162 47.63 10.03 6.91
C SER A 162 46.65 11.20 7.10
N MET A 163 47.03 12.40 6.65
CA MET A 163 46.12 13.57 6.70
C MET A 163 44.79 13.30 5.98
N GLY A 164 44.79 12.55 4.87
CA GLY A 164 43.57 12.20 4.15
C GLY A 164 42.66 11.25 4.95
N ASP A 165 43.25 10.30 5.68
CA ASP A 165 42.53 9.38 6.57
C ASP A 165 41.79 10.14 7.68
N TYR A 166 42.46 11.07 8.36
CA TYR A 166 41.82 11.92 9.38
C TYR A 166 40.69 12.78 8.80
N VAL A 167 40.87 13.38 7.62
CA VAL A 167 39.84 14.21 6.97
C VAL A 167 38.58 13.38 6.67
N PHE A 168 38.74 12.23 6.02
CA PHE A 168 37.59 11.39 5.66
C PHE A 168 36.91 10.79 6.90
N SER A 169 37.68 10.41 7.93
CA SER A 169 37.14 9.90 9.19
C SER A 169 36.33 10.94 9.94
N VAL A 170 36.84 12.18 10.06
CA VAL A 170 36.11 13.29 10.70
C VAL A 170 34.82 13.60 9.95
N LEU A 171 34.85 13.66 8.61
CA LEU A 171 33.65 13.86 7.80
C LEU A 171 32.64 12.71 7.98
N GLY A 172 33.10 11.47 8.05
CA GLY A 172 32.26 10.30 8.32
C GLY A 172 31.59 10.37 9.69
N PHE A 173 32.32 10.79 10.73
CA PHE A 173 31.76 10.97 12.07
C PHE A 173 30.75 12.10 12.15
N ILE A 174 30.97 13.23 11.46
CA ILE A 174 29.97 14.30 11.36
C ILE A 174 28.68 13.78 10.70
N GLY A 175 28.81 13.01 9.61
CA GLY A 175 27.68 12.38 8.95
C GLY A 175 26.90 11.44 9.87
N LEU A 176 27.60 10.58 10.62
CA LEU A 176 27.00 9.67 11.61
C LEU A 176 26.36 10.39 12.79
N ALA A 177 26.94 11.53 13.20
CA ALA A 177 26.44 12.33 14.31
C ALA A 177 25.26 13.22 13.92
N THR A 178 25.00 13.41 12.62
CA THR A 178 23.87 14.19 12.13
C THR A 178 22.58 13.42 12.37
N PRO A 179 21.67 13.92 13.22
CA PRO A 179 20.43 13.22 13.51
C PRO A 179 19.52 13.19 12.28
N ASN A 180 18.84 12.06 12.07
CA ASN A 180 17.95 11.86 10.91
C ASN A 180 16.52 12.34 11.22
N PHE A 181 16.40 13.52 11.83
CA PHE A 181 15.12 14.12 12.18
C PHE A 181 14.87 15.34 11.29
N LEU A 182 14.10 15.13 10.24
CA LEU A 182 13.29 16.13 9.54
C LEU A 182 11.82 15.69 9.67
#